data_AF-A0A2I0M6C3-F1
#
_entry.id   AF-A0A2I0M6C3-F1
#
_cell.length_a   1.000
_cell.length_b   1.000
_cell.length_c   1.000
_cell.angle_alpha   90.00
_cell.angle_beta   90.00
_cell.angle_gamma   90.00
#
_symmetry.space_group_name_H-M   'P 1'
#
loop_
_entity.id
_entity.type
_entity.pdbx_description
1 polymer ?
#
loop_
_entity_poly.entity_id
_entity_poly.type
_entity_poly.pdbx_seq_one_letter_code
_entity_poly.pdbx_strand_id
1 'polypeptide(L)'
;MVSDLLPHLDIHKSMGLDGNPRVLRELVEVFAKPLSTVYQWSWLTGQVSVDWRLANVTHIYKKGQKYRPVRLISGLRKVMKQIILSAIMQHVLDNQEIRPGQHGCRKGREKLIRLQHENKMLKLNQEGSDNEKIALLQSLLDDANLRKNELETENRLVNQRLLEVQSQVEELQKSLQDQDSKAEDSVLLKKKLEEHLEKLHEANNELQKKRAIIEDLEPRCNNSSLKIEELQEALRKKEEEMKQMEERYKKYLEKAKSVIRTLDPKQNQGAAPEIQALKNQLQERDRMFHSLEKEYEKTKSQREMEEKFIVSAWYNMGMTLHKKAAEDRLASTGSGQSFLARQRQATSTRRSYPGHVQPATASDVVA
;
A
#
# COMPACT_ATOMS: atom_id res chain seq x y z
N MET A 1 7.56 -34.89 -9.16
CA MET A 1 7.82 -33.48 -8.78
C MET A 1 8.91 -33.32 -7.72
N VAL A 2 8.74 -33.82 -6.48
CA VAL A 2 9.79 -33.69 -5.44
C VAL A 2 11.03 -34.52 -5.80
N SER A 3 10.85 -35.78 -6.22
CA SER A 3 11.93 -36.68 -6.63
C SER A 3 12.74 -36.17 -7.83
N ASP A 4 12.15 -35.36 -8.71
CA ASP A 4 12.80 -34.85 -9.92
C ASP A 4 13.65 -33.59 -9.63
N LEU A 5 13.32 -32.86 -8.56
CA LEU A 5 13.97 -31.59 -8.20
C LEU A 5 15.13 -31.74 -7.23
N LEU A 6 15.10 -32.78 -6.38
CA LEU A 6 16.16 -33.03 -5.41
C LEU A 6 17.54 -33.36 -6.04
N PRO A 7 17.64 -34.07 -7.17
CA PRO A 7 18.94 -34.35 -7.82
C PRO A 7 19.67 -33.12 -8.37
N HIS A 8 18.94 -32.02 -8.59
CA HIS A 8 19.42 -30.76 -9.17
C HIS A 8 19.83 -29.73 -8.09
N LEU A 9 19.84 -30.12 -6.81
CA LEU A 9 20.32 -29.28 -5.72
C LEU A 9 21.83 -29.03 -5.87
N ASP A 10 22.21 -27.76 -5.82
CA ASP A 10 23.61 -27.35 -5.91
C ASP A 10 24.40 -27.82 -4.67
N ILE A 11 25.31 -28.75 -4.94
CA ILE A 11 26.08 -29.52 -3.98
C ILE A 11 27.15 -28.67 -3.27
N HIS A 12 27.49 -27.51 -3.84
CA HIS A 12 28.54 -26.62 -3.33
C HIS A 12 28.01 -25.48 -2.45
N LYS A 13 26.70 -25.44 -2.16
CA LYS A 13 26.09 -24.42 -1.30
C LYS A 13 26.25 -24.72 0.19
N SER A 14 26.25 -23.66 1.00
CA SER A 14 26.40 -23.73 2.47
C SER A 14 25.19 -24.39 3.16
N MET A 15 25.45 -25.04 4.30
CA MET A 15 24.47 -25.80 5.08
C MET A 15 23.35 -24.94 5.67
N GLY A 16 22.13 -25.48 5.68
CA GLY A 16 20.99 -24.99 6.48
C GLY A 16 20.79 -25.83 7.75
N LEU A 17 19.66 -25.64 8.45
CA LEU A 17 19.25 -26.43 9.63
C LEU A 17 18.87 -27.88 9.30
N ASP A 18 18.76 -28.23 8.02
CA ASP A 18 18.16 -29.45 7.48
C ASP A 18 19.17 -30.40 6.80
N GLY A 19 20.47 -30.21 7.04
CA GLY A 19 21.53 -31.12 6.62
C GLY A 19 22.29 -30.69 5.35
N ASN A 20 23.30 -31.48 4.99
CA ASN A 20 24.18 -31.21 3.85
C ASN A 20 23.45 -31.47 2.51
N PRO A 21 23.49 -30.55 1.52
CA PRO A 21 22.91 -30.76 0.19
C PRO A 21 23.34 -32.07 -0.50
N ARG A 22 24.54 -32.59 -0.20
CA ARG A 22 25.01 -33.92 -0.64
C ARG A 22 24.13 -35.06 -0.10
N VAL A 23 23.83 -35.01 1.19
CA VAL A 23 23.04 -36.03 1.89
C VAL A 23 21.59 -36.01 1.40
N LEU A 24 21.03 -34.83 1.14
CA LEU A 24 19.70 -34.69 0.56
C LEU A 24 19.62 -35.21 -0.88
N ARG A 25 20.73 -35.14 -1.65
CA ARG A 25 20.84 -35.68 -3.01
C ARG A 25 21.03 -37.20 -3.05
N GLU A 26 21.72 -37.78 -2.07
CA GLU A 26 21.94 -39.24 -2.00
C GLU A 26 20.74 -40.00 -1.43
N LEU A 27 19.96 -39.38 -0.52
CA LEU A 27 18.82 -40.02 0.14
C LEU A 27 17.46 -39.62 -0.47
N VAL A 28 17.45 -39.22 -1.75
CA VAL A 28 16.26 -38.72 -2.45
C VAL A 28 15.10 -39.71 -2.41
N GLU A 29 15.35 -40.99 -2.61
CA GLU A 29 14.30 -42.02 -2.62
C GLU A 29 13.64 -42.18 -1.24
N VAL A 30 14.42 -42.04 -0.16
CA VAL A 30 13.95 -42.17 1.22
C VAL A 30 13.16 -40.92 1.64
N PHE A 31 13.62 -39.74 1.24
CA PHE A 31 12.98 -38.46 1.63
C PHE A 31 11.85 -38.01 0.71
N ALA A 32 11.79 -38.47 -0.54
CA ALA A 32 10.80 -38.02 -1.51
C ALA A 32 9.35 -38.24 -1.02
N LYS A 33 9.05 -39.41 -0.46
CA LYS A 33 7.68 -39.78 -0.05
C LYS A 33 7.22 -39.04 1.22
N PRO A 34 8.01 -38.98 2.30
CA PRO A 34 7.68 -38.14 3.47
C PRO A 34 7.54 -36.66 3.11
N LEU A 35 8.48 -36.10 2.34
CA LEU A 35 8.44 -34.69 1.96
C LEU A 35 7.25 -34.37 1.06
N SER A 36 6.92 -35.24 0.10
CA SER A 36 5.73 -35.07 -0.74
C SER A 36 4.46 -35.03 0.10
N THR A 37 4.37 -35.87 1.13
CA THR A 37 3.21 -35.90 2.04
C THR A 37 3.11 -34.59 2.84
N VAL A 38 4.22 -34.10 3.37
CA VAL A 38 4.25 -32.83 4.12
C VAL A 38 3.92 -31.64 3.21
N TYR A 39 4.43 -31.60 1.98
CA TYR A 39 4.11 -30.54 1.03
C TYR A 39 2.66 -30.56 0.58
N GLN A 40 2.10 -31.76 0.31
CA GLN A 40 0.69 -31.93 -0.03
C GLN A 40 -0.20 -31.43 1.11
N TRP A 41 0.11 -31.83 2.34
CA TRP A 41 -0.63 -31.38 3.53
C TRP A 41 -0.53 -29.87 3.73
N SER A 42 0.67 -29.30 3.55
CA SER A 42 0.89 -27.85 3.65
C SER A 42 0.14 -27.07 2.57
N TRP A 43 0.04 -27.60 1.36
CA TRP A 43 -0.74 -27.00 0.27
C TRP A 43 -2.25 -27.00 0.57
N LEU A 44 -2.78 -28.13 1.07
CA LEU A 44 -4.21 -28.27 1.36
C LEU A 44 -4.65 -27.45 2.59
N THR A 45 -3.79 -27.33 3.59
CA THR A 45 -4.12 -26.62 4.85
C THR A 45 -3.72 -25.14 4.83
N GLY A 46 -2.90 -24.71 3.86
CA GLY A 46 -2.32 -23.36 3.84
C GLY A 46 -1.33 -23.10 4.98
N GLN A 47 -0.96 -24.11 5.77
CA GLN A 47 -0.08 -23.98 6.93
C GLN A 47 1.30 -24.58 6.66
N VAL A 48 2.35 -23.88 7.12
CA VAL A 48 3.76 -24.30 6.98
C VAL A 48 4.34 -24.58 8.37
N SER A 49 5.09 -25.68 8.53
CA SER A 49 5.71 -26.08 9.81
C SER A 49 6.50 -24.93 10.45
N VAL A 50 6.47 -24.83 11.79
CA VAL A 50 7.17 -23.80 12.58
C VAL A 50 8.67 -23.79 12.29
N ASP A 51 9.29 -24.97 12.20
CA ASP A 51 10.72 -25.13 11.90
C ASP A 51 11.06 -24.61 10.49
N TRP A 52 10.07 -24.61 9.59
CA TRP A 52 10.18 -24.04 8.24
C TRP A 52 9.79 -22.56 8.18
N ARG A 53 9.51 -21.91 9.31
CA ARG A 53 9.35 -20.45 9.39
C ARG A 53 10.60 -19.78 9.94
N LEU A 54 11.36 -20.49 10.77
CA LEU A 54 12.65 -20.03 11.30
C LEU A 54 13.70 -19.99 10.18
N ALA A 55 14.45 -18.89 10.04
CA ALA A 55 15.56 -18.78 9.09
C ALA A 55 16.81 -18.40 9.87
N ASN A 56 17.93 -19.07 9.61
CA ASN A 56 19.18 -18.73 10.26
C ASN A 56 19.70 -17.41 9.68
N VAL A 57 19.81 -16.36 10.49
CA VAL A 57 20.32 -15.06 10.05
C VAL A 57 21.84 -15.08 10.22
N THR A 58 22.57 -15.19 9.12
CA THR A 58 24.03 -15.10 9.12
C THR A 58 24.49 -13.74 8.62
N HIS A 59 25.48 -13.16 9.28
CA HIS A 59 26.07 -11.88 8.88
C HIS A 59 27.13 -12.11 7.82
N ILE A 60 26.96 -11.51 6.64
CA ILE A 60 27.95 -11.57 5.57
C ILE A 60 28.69 -10.24 5.50
N TYR A 61 30.02 -10.29 5.61
CA TYR A 61 30.88 -9.13 5.43
C TYR A 61 31.03 -8.82 3.93
N LYS A 62 30.79 -7.56 3.55
CA LYS A 62 31.02 -7.07 2.18
C LYS A 62 32.11 -6.01 2.23
N LYS A 63 33.19 -6.19 1.45
CA LYS A 63 34.34 -5.29 1.43
C LYS A 63 33.86 -3.83 1.25
N GLY A 64 34.13 -2.98 2.24
CA GLY A 64 33.76 -1.56 2.26
C GLY A 64 32.41 -1.19 2.88
N GLN A 65 31.61 -2.12 3.43
CA GLN A 65 30.38 -1.79 4.18
C GLN A 65 30.23 -2.64 5.46
N LYS A 66 29.50 -2.13 6.47
CA LYS A 66 29.13 -2.88 7.68
C LYS A 66 28.29 -4.12 7.32
N TYR A 67 28.46 -5.18 8.12
CA TYR A 67 27.84 -6.51 7.97
C TYR A 67 26.35 -6.43 7.60
N ARG A 68 25.93 -7.17 6.56
CA ARG A 68 24.50 -7.30 6.19
C ARG A 68 23.94 -8.62 6.70
N PRO A 69 22.79 -8.63 7.40
CA PRO A 69 22.13 -9.87 7.80
C PRO A 69 21.50 -10.55 6.58
N VAL A 70 21.84 -11.82 6.35
CA VAL A 70 21.28 -12.66 5.29
C VAL A 70 20.56 -13.85 5.93
N ARG A 71 19.27 -14.03 5.60
CA ARG A 71 18.49 -15.19 6.04
C ARG A 71 18.81 -16.39 5.16
N LEU A 72 19.49 -17.38 5.73
CA LEU A 72 19.63 -18.71 5.15
C LEU A 72 18.32 -19.47 5.35
N ILE A 73 17.68 -19.81 4.23
CA ILE A 73 16.45 -20.59 4.18
C ILE A 73 16.84 -22.07 4.08
N SER A 74 16.13 -22.96 4.80
CA SER A 74 16.35 -24.41 4.75
C SER A 74 16.28 -24.95 3.31
N GLY A 75 17.16 -25.90 2.96
CA GLY A 75 17.22 -26.54 1.65
C GLY A 75 15.88 -27.12 1.20
N LEU A 76 15.15 -27.75 2.11
CA LEU A 76 13.79 -28.28 1.90
C LEU A 76 12.79 -27.17 1.54
N ARG A 77 12.81 -26.04 2.25
CA ARG A 77 11.93 -24.89 1.92
C ARG A 77 12.24 -24.30 0.55
N LYS A 78 13.50 -24.37 0.11
CA LYS A 78 13.90 -23.91 -1.22
C LYS A 78 13.37 -24.83 -2.32
N VAL A 79 13.36 -26.14 -2.10
CA VAL A 79 12.71 -27.12 -2.98
C VAL A 79 11.21 -26.85 -3.07
N MET A 80 10.53 -26.63 -1.93
CA MET A 80 9.11 -26.27 -1.90
C MET A 80 8.81 -24.98 -2.67
N LYS A 81 9.63 -23.94 -2.48
CA LYS A 81 9.49 -22.67 -3.19
C LYS A 81 9.64 -22.85 -4.70
N GLN A 82 10.57 -23.69 -5.15
CA GLN A 82 10.73 -23.99 -6.57
C GLN A 82 9.55 -24.78 -7.13
N ILE A 83 9.02 -25.75 -6.39
CA ILE A 83 7.81 -26.49 -6.77
C ILE A 83 6.63 -25.55 -6.99
N ILE A 84 6.38 -24.66 -6.02
CA ILE A 84 5.28 -23.69 -6.10
C ILE A 84 5.51 -22.70 -7.24
N LEU A 85 6.73 -22.19 -7.41
CA LEU A 85 7.07 -21.27 -8.49
C LEU A 85 6.89 -21.92 -9.86
N SER A 86 7.34 -23.16 -10.04
CA SER A 86 7.16 -23.93 -11.28
C SER A 86 5.69 -24.20 -11.56
N ALA A 87 4.88 -24.56 -10.56
CA ALA A 87 3.45 -24.80 -10.74
C ALA A 87 2.69 -23.51 -11.11
N ILE A 88 3.03 -22.38 -10.47
CA ILE A 88 2.47 -21.07 -10.81
C ILE A 88 2.91 -20.63 -12.21
N MET A 89 4.19 -20.78 -12.55
CA MET A 89 4.71 -20.45 -13.88
C MET A 89 4.06 -21.30 -14.97
N GLN A 90 3.85 -22.60 -14.72
CA GLN A 90 3.17 -23.49 -15.66
C GLN A 90 1.71 -23.09 -15.84
N HIS A 91 0.97 -22.84 -14.75
CA HIS A 91 -0.40 -22.33 -14.81
C HIS A 91 -0.50 -21.00 -15.57
N VAL A 92 0.48 -20.12 -15.40
CA VAL A 92 0.55 -18.83 -16.08
C VAL A 92 0.87 -18.98 -17.58
N LEU A 93 1.70 -19.94 -17.94
CA LEU A 93 2.05 -20.24 -19.35
C LEU A 93 0.91 -20.94 -20.08
N ASP A 94 0.24 -21.89 -19.44
CA ASP A 94 -0.88 -22.65 -20.00
C ASP A 94 -2.13 -21.75 -20.23
N ASN A 95 -2.30 -20.71 -19.42
CA ASN A 95 -3.40 -19.75 -19.53
C ASN A 95 -3.07 -18.47 -20.36
N GLN A 96 -1.90 -18.40 -21.03
CA GLN A 96 -1.44 -17.23 -21.82
C GLN A 96 -1.50 -15.85 -21.12
N GLU A 97 -1.51 -15.77 -19.79
CA GLU A 97 -1.68 -14.49 -19.09
C GLU A 97 -0.39 -13.67 -18.91
N ILE A 98 0.77 -14.12 -19.40
CA ILE A 98 2.02 -13.34 -19.33
C ILE A 98 2.77 -13.28 -20.66
N ARG A 99 2.67 -12.12 -21.33
CA ARG A 99 3.64 -11.71 -22.37
C ARG A 99 5.03 -11.55 -21.75
N PRO A 100 6.11 -11.91 -22.47
CA PRO A 100 7.48 -11.83 -21.95
C PRO A 100 7.90 -10.37 -21.79
N GLY A 101 7.85 -9.86 -20.56
CA GLY A 101 8.21 -8.48 -20.26
C GLY A 101 7.62 -7.97 -18.94
N GLN A 102 7.93 -8.63 -17.81
CA GLN A 102 7.55 -8.10 -16.50
C GLN A 102 8.38 -6.84 -16.15
N HIS A 103 7.89 -5.70 -16.62
CA HIS A 103 8.35 -4.34 -16.27
C HIS A 103 7.42 -3.65 -15.25
N GLY A 104 6.52 -4.37 -14.57
CA GLY A 104 5.45 -3.79 -13.75
C GLY A 104 5.94 -2.84 -12.65
N CYS A 105 7.03 -3.19 -11.96
CA CYS A 105 7.57 -2.34 -10.89
C CYS A 105 8.31 -1.09 -11.43
N ARG A 106 8.83 -1.16 -12.66
CA ARG A 106 9.56 -0.04 -13.29
C ARG A 106 8.63 0.92 -14.02
N LYS A 107 7.65 0.41 -14.79
CA LYS A 107 6.65 1.21 -15.51
C LYS A 107 5.71 1.97 -14.56
N GLY A 108 5.32 1.39 -13.43
CA GLY A 108 4.51 2.09 -12.43
C GLY A 108 5.26 3.28 -11.82
N ARG A 109 6.55 3.10 -11.52
CA ARG A 109 7.42 4.16 -11.00
C ARG A 109 7.71 5.24 -12.04
N GLU A 110 7.98 4.87 -13.28
CA GLU A 110 8.19 5.81 -14.39
C GLU A 110 6.91 6.60 -14.74
N LYS A 111 5.74 5.95 -14.71
CA LYS A 111 4.45 6.61 -14.90
C LYS A 111 4.13 7.58 -13.75
N LEU A 112 4.43 7.20 -12.51
CA LEU A 112 4.26 8.06 -11.34
C LEU A 112 5.16 9.29 -11.40
N ILE A 113 6.45 9.12 -11.71
CA ILE A 113 7.40 10.24 -11.84
C ILE A 113 6.98 11.17 -12.99
N ARG A 114 6.53 10.61 -14.11
CA ARG A 114 6.03 11.40 -15.26
C ARG A 114 4.81 12.23 -14.88
N LEU A 115 3.81 11.61 -14.24
CA LEU A 115 2.59 12.31 -13.81
C LEU A 115 2.86 13.35 -12.72
N GLN A 116 3.82 13.12 -11.83
CA GLN A 116 4.24 14.11 -10.84
C GLN A 116 4.97 15.29 -11.50
N HIS A 117 5.82 15.03 -12.49
CA HIS A 117 6.48 16.08 -13.26
C HIS A 117 5.48 16.88 -14.09
N GLU A 118 4.54 16.21 -14.76
CA GLU A 118 3.46 16.83 -15.53
C GLU A 118 2.58 17.73 -14.67
N ASN A 119 2.13 17.26 -13.50
CA ASN A 119 1.38 18.10 -12.55
C ASN A 119 2.19 19.31 -12.07
N LYS A 120 3.50 19.15 -11.83
CA LYS A 120 4.37 20.27 -11.45
C LYS A 120 4.46 21.32 -12.56
N MET A 121 4.59 20.88 -13.82
CA MET A 121 4.64 21.79 -14.97
C MET A 121 3.29 22.47 -15.24
N LEU A 122 2.18 21.75 -15.11
CA LEU A 122 0.83 22.33 -15.22
C LEU A 122 0.61 23.40 -14.15
N LYS A 123 1.03 23.15 -12.91
CA LYS A 123 0.91 24.12 -11.81
C LYS A 123 1.75 25.38 -12.06
N LEU A 124 2.99 25.22 -12.52
CA LEU A 124 3.85 26.35 -12.87
C LEU A 124 3.30 27.17 -14.05
N ASN A 125 2.70 26.52 -15.05
CA ASN A 125 2.06 27.21 -16.17
C ASN A 125 0.79 27.96 -15.75
N GLN A 126 0.00 27.37 -14.85
CA GLN A 126 -1.18 28.03 -14.28
C GLN A 126 -0.78 29.25 -13.44
N GLU A 127 0.22 29.09 -12.56
CA GLU A 127 0.77 30.18 -11.73
C GLU A 127 1.39 31.28 -12.62
N GLY A 128 2.05 30.93 -13.72
CA GLY A 128 2.57 31.90 -14.69
C GLY A 128 1.48 32.71 -15.38
N SER A 129 0.45 32.03 -15.90
CA SER A 129 -0.68 32.69 -16.58
C SER A 129 -1.50 33.56 -15.62
N ASP A 130 -1.71 33.12 -14.39
CA ASP A 130 -2.42 33.89 -13.37
C ASP A 130 -1.58 35.11 -12.94
N ASN A 131 -0.26 34.97 -12.79
CA ASN A 131 0.64 36.10 -12.49
C ASN A 131 0.67 37.14 -13.62
N GLU A 132 0.72 36.71 -14.88
CA GLU A 132 0.65 37.62 -16.04
C GLU A 132 -0.69 38.35 -16.08
N LYS A 133 -1.79 37.66 -15.79
CA LYS A 133 -3.13 38.26 -15.73
C LYS A 133 -3.26 39.25 -14.57
N ILE A 134 -2.69 38.92 -13.41
CA ILE A 134 -2.63 39.83 -12.25
C ILE A 134 -1.81 41.07 -12.61
N ALA A 135 -0.64 40.91 -13.24
CA ALA A 135 0.20 42.04 -13.66
C ALA A 135 -0.50 42.95 -14.66
N LEU A 136 -1.21 42.37 -15.65
CA LEU A 136 -2.00 43.13 -16.61
C LEU A 136 -3.14 43.90 -15.93
N LEU A 137 -3.89 43.25 -15.03
CA LEU A 137 -4.96 43.90 -14.27
C LEU A 137 -4.42 45.03 -13.38
N GLN A 138 -3.24 44.85 -12.78
CA GLN A 138 -2.58 45.87 -11.97
C GLN A 138 -2.19 47.09 -12.84
N SER A 139 -1.58 46.87 -14.00
CA SER A 139 -1.23 47.94 -14.95
C SER A 139 -2.47 48.71 -15.42
N LEU A 140 -3.55 48.02 -15.77
CA LEU A 140 -4.79 48.67 -16.20
C LEU A 140 -5.44 49.48 -15.07
N LEU A 141 -5.35 49.01 -13.83
CA LEU A 141 -5.84 49.73 -12.66
C LEU A 141 -5.02 51.00 -12.41
N ASP A 142 -3.70 50.93 -12.55
CA ASP A 142 -2.81 52.07 -12.39
C ASP A 142 -3.05 53.13 -13.48
N ASP A 143 -3.21 52.71 -14.75
CA ASP A 143 -3.56 53.60 -15.87
C ASP A 143 -4.92 54.29 -15.65
N ALA A 144 -5.92 53.55 -15.19
CA ALA A 144 -7.24 54.09 -14.88
C ALA A 144 -7.20 55.11 -13.74
N ASN A 145 -6.40 54.84 -12.69
CA ASN A 145 -6.20 55.75 -11.58
C ASN A 145 -5.47 57.03 -12.00
N LEU A 146 -4.44 56.93 -12.85
CA LEU A 146 -3.76 58.10 -13.42
C LEU A 146 -4.75 58.97 -14.20
N ARG A 147 -5.55 58.38 -15.10
CA ARG A 147 -6.55 59.13 -15.87
C ARG A 147 -7.61 59.78 -14.99
N LYS A 148 -8.05 59.08 -13.94
CA LYS A 148 -8.98 59.63 -12.94
C LYS A 148 -8.37 60.87 -12.27
N ASN A 149 -7.12 60.80 -11.82
CA ASN A 149 -6.45 61.91 -11.17
C ASN A 149 -6.27 63.11 -12.11
N GLU A 150 -5.93 62.88 -13.38
CA GLU A 150 -5.88 63.93 -14.39
C GLU A 150 -7.23 64.62 -14.56
N LEU A 151 -8.30 63.85 -14.73
CA LEU A 151 -9.66 64.39 -14.87
C LEU A 151 -10.09 65.18 -13.62
N GLU A 152 -9.73 64.73 -12.42
CA GLU A 152 -9.99 65.48 -11.18
C GLU A 152 -9.26 66.83 -11.17
N THR A 153 -8.01 66.89 -11.63
CA THR A 153 -7.26 68.15 -11.72
C THR A 153 -7.82 69.09 -12.78
N GLU A 154 -8.20 68.57 -13.95
CA GLU A 154 -8.86 69.34 -15.01
C GLU A 154 -10.19 69.91 -14.53
N ASN A 155 -10.99 69.09 -13.82
CA ASN A 155 -12.28 69.52 -13.27
C ASN A 155 -12.10 70.67 -12.26
N ARG A 156 -11.07 70.59 -11.41
CA ARG A 156 -10.74 71.65 -10.46
C ARG A 156 -10.38 72.96 -11.15
N LEU A 157 -9.59 72.90 -12.23
CA LEU A 157 -9.21 74.08 -13.03
C LEU A 157 -10.41 74.68 -13.77
N VAL A 158 -11.29 73.85 -14.33
CA VAL A 158 -12.51 74.30 -15.01
C VAL A 158 -13.44 75.00 -14.01
N ASN A 159 -13.62 74.43 -12.82
CA ASN A 159 -14.44 75.06 -11.77
C ASN A 159 -13.86 76.41 -11.32
N GLN A 160 -12.53 76.55 -11.27
CA GLN A 160 -11.90 77.84 -10.96
C GLN A 160 -12.18 78.90 -12.03
N ARG A 161 -12.04 78.55 -13.32
CA ARG A 161 -12.39 79.45 -14.43
C ARG A 161 -13.88 79.80 -14.44
N LEU A 162 -14.74 78.85 -14.09
CA LEU A 162 -16.18 79.10 -14.01
C LEU A 162 -16.50 80.18 -12.97
N LEU A 163 -15.86 80.12 -11.79
CA LEU A 163 -16.02 81.14 -10.74
C LEU A 163 -15.51 82.52 -11.19
N GLU A 164 -14.37 82.57 -11.89
CA GLU A 164 -13.83 83.82 -12.44
C GLU A 164 -14.79 84.46 -13.44
N VAL A 165 -15.33 83.67 -14.37
CA VAL A 165 -16.31 84.14 -15.36
C VAL A 165 -17.61 84.58 -14.68
N GLN A 166 -18.09 83.84 -13.67
CA GLN A 166 -19.27 84.23 -12.90
C GLN A 166 -19.07 85.59 -12.21
N SER A 167 -17.92 85.81 -11.58
CA SER A 167 -17.59 87.10 -10.95
C SER A 167 -17.55 88.24 -11.97
N GLN A 168 -16.99 88.02 -13.16
CA GLN A 168 -16.96 89.03 -14.23
C GLN A 168 -18.38 89.36 -14.73
N VAL A 169 -19.23 88.34 -14.85
CA VAL A 169 -20.64 88.53 -15.24
C VAL A 169 -21.39 89.32 -14.17
N GLU A 170 -21.19 89.01 -12.88
CA GLU A 170 -21.80 89.76 -11.76
C GLU A 170 -21.31 91.21 -11.71
N GLU A 171 -20.01 91.46 -11.92
CA GLU A 171 -19.44 92.81 -11.95
C GLU A 171 -19.98 93.63 -13.13
N LEU A 172 -20.08 93.02 -14.31
CA LEU A 172 -20.71 93.64 -15.48
C LEU A 172 -22.20 93.90 -15.24
N GLN A 173 -22.93 92.99 -14.61
CA GLN A 173 -24.34 93.18 -14.25
C GLN A 173 -24.53 94.33 -13.26
N LYS A 174 -23.65 94.46 -12.27
CA LYS A 174 -23.66 95.55 -11.28
C LYS A 174 -23.31 96.89 -11.91
N SER A 175 -22.32 96.93 -12.80
CA SER A 175 -21.95 98.13 -13.56
C SER A 175 -23.07 98.56 -14.53
N LEU A 176 -23.83 97.60 -15.08
CA LEU A 176 -25.02 97.89 -15.89
C LEU A 176 -26.19 98.45 -15.06
N GLN A 177 -26.26 98.11 -13.77
CA GLN A 177 -27.30 98.57 -12.84
C GLN A 177 -27.00 99.96 -12.24
N ASP A 178 -25.74 100.37 -12.19
CA ASP A 178 -25.28 101.68 -11.69
C ASP A 178 -25.32 102.80 -12.76
N GLN A 179 -25.52 102.46 -14.03
CA GLN A 179 -25.71 103.43 -15.12
C GLN A 179 -27.15 103.42 -15.61
N ASP A 180 -28.04 104.07 -14.87
CA ASP A 180 -29.38 104.40 -15.37
C ASP A 180 -29.78 105.83 -14.98
N SER A 181 -29.16 106.81 -15.66
CA SER A 181 -29.66 108.18 -15.72
C SER A 181 -29.41 108.81 -17.10
N LYS A 182 -30.40 108.55 -17.96
CA LYS A 182 -31.01 109.38 -19.01
C LYS A 182 -30.13 110.19 -19.96
N ALA A 183 -30.34 109.85 -21.25
CA ALA A 183 -30.32 110.68 -22.46
C ALA A 183 -29.16 110.52 -23.47
N GLU A 184 -28.33 109.47 -23.35
CA GLU A 184 -27.64 108.82 -24.50
C GLU A 184 -28.31 107.48 -24.90
N ASP A 185 -29.47 107.20 -24.31
CA ASP A 185 -30.03 105.86 -24.12
C ASP A 185 -30.40 105.14 -25.41
N SER A 186 -30.85 105.84 -26.46
CA SER A 186 -31.44 105.14 -27.61
C SER A 186 -30.41 104.43 -28.51
N VAL A 187 -29.16 104.92 -28.58
CA VAL A 187 -28.11 104.29 -29.41
C VAL A 187 -27.34 103.26 -28.57
N LEU A 188 -27.09 103.56 -27.30
CA LEU A 188 -26.47 102.63 -26.36
C LEU A 188 -27.37 101.42 -26.07
N LEU A 189 -28.69 101.59 -25.91
CA LEU A 189 -29.62 100.46 -25.77
C LEU A 189 -29.71 99.63 -27.05
N LYS A 190 -29.67 100.25 -28.24
CA LYS A 190 -29.62 99.50 -29.50
C LYS A 190 -28.36 98.67 -29.60
N LYS A 191 -27.19 99.25 -29.28
CA LYS A 191 -25.91 98.53 -29.26
C LYS A 191 -25.89 97.41 -28.21
N LYS A 192 -26.40 97.65 -26.99
CA LYS A 192 -26.54 96.62 -25.95
C LYS A 192 -27.51 95.51 -26.39
N LEU A 193 -28.62 95.86 -27.04
CA LEU A 193 -29.58 94.88 -27.57
C LEU A 193 -28.93 94.02 -28.64
N GLU A 194 -28.14 94.61 -29.54
CA GLU A 194 -27.36 93.91 -30.56
C GLU A 194 -26.33 92.95 -29.92
N GLU A 195 -25.56 93.43 -28.94
CA GLU A 195 -24.61 92.59 -28.19
C GLU A 195 -25.31 91.45 -27.42
N HIS A 196 -26.50 91.68 -26.87
CA HIS A 196 -27.29 90.64 -26.21
C HIS A 196 -27.84 89.62 -27.20
N LEU A 197 -28.24 90.04 -28.40
CA LEU A 197 -28.67 89.14 -29.47
C LEU A 197 -27.50 88.30 -29.98
N GLU A 198 -26.30 88.87 -30.09
CA GLU A 198 -25.09 88.13 -30.48
C GLU A 198 -24.69 87.11 -29.40
N LYS A 199 -24.68 87.50 -28.12
CA LYS A 199 -24.46 86.58 -26.99
C LYS A 199 -25.52 85.47 -26.91
N LEU A 200 -26.78 85.80 -27.20
CA LEU A 200 -27.85 84.82 -27.29
C LEU A 200 -27.60 83.82 -28.43
N HIS A 201 -27.13 84.32 -29.58
CA HIS A 201 -26.82 83.48 -30.74
C HIS A 201 -25.61 82.56 -30.48
N GLU A 202 -24.55 83.08 -29.86
CA GLU A 202 -23.40 82.29 -29.41
C GLU A 202 -23.80 81.23 -28.39
N ALA A 203 -24.59 81.59 -27.37
CA ALA A 203 -25.09 80.64 -26.38
C ALA A 203 -25.96 79.55 -27.02
N ASN A 204 -26.79 79.91 -28.02
CA ASN A 204 -27.62 78.96 -28.75
C ASN A 204 -26.79 78.01 -29.62
N ASN A 205 -25.73 78.52 -30.28
CA ASN A 205 -24.78 77.70 -31.04
C ASN A 205 -24.03 76.73 -30.12
N GLU A 206 -23.61 77.18 -28.94
CA GLU A 206 -22.92 76.34 -27.96
C GLU A 206 -23.87 75.28 -27.38
N LEU A 207 -25.14 75.62 -27.15
CA LEU A 207 -26.20 74.68 -26.80
C LEU A 207 -26.42 73.63 -27.89
N GLN A 208 -26.43 74.01 -29.16
CA GLN A 208 -26.54 73.06 -30.28
C GLN A 208 -25.35 72.10 -30.33
N LYS A 209 -24.12 72.58 -30.15
CA LYS A 209 -22.93 71.72 -30.08
C LYS A 209 -23.03 70.71 -28.93
N LYS A 210 -23.43 71.18 -27.73
CA LYS A 210 -23.62 70.31 -26.57
C LYS A 210 -24.73 69.27 -26.80
N ARG A 211 -25.83 69.65 -27.45
CA ARG A 211 -26.90 68.71 -27.84
C ARG A 211 -26.38 67.62 -28.78
N ALA A 212 -25.60 67.98 -29.79
CA ALA A 212 -25.02 67.01 -30.73
C ALA A 212 -24.07 66.02 -30.03
N ILE A 213 -23.27 66.48 -29.05
CA ILE A 213 -22.40 65.60 -28.26
C ILE A 213 -23.22 64.64 -27.38
N ILE A 214 -24.31 65.13 -26.76
CA ILE A 214 -25.21 64.29 -25.97
C ILE A 214 -25.82 63.20 -26.85
N GLU A 215 -26.31 63.56 -28.04
CA GLU A 215 -26.93 62.63 -29.00
C GLU A 215 -25.94 61.54 -29.48
N ASP A 216 -24.64 61.86 -29.63
CA ASP A 216 -23.60 60.88 -29.97
C ASP A 216 -23.19 59.97 -28.78
N LEU A 217 -23.28 60.46 -27.55
CA LEU A 217 -22.95 59.70 -26.34
C LEU A 217 -24.10 58.81 -25.86
N GLU A 218 -25.35 59.19 -26.12
CA GLU A 218 -26.56 58.46 -25.75
C GLU A 218 -26.55 56.99 -26.21
N PRO A 219 -26.26 56.63 -27.48
CA PRO A 219 -26.20 55.22 -27.91
C PRO A 219 -25.08 54.44 -27.23
N ARG A 220 -23.94 55.09 -26.91
CA ARG A 220 -22.84 54.44 -26.16
C ARG A 220 -23.24 54.13 -24.73
N CYS A 221 -23.95 55.04 -24.08
CA CYS A 221 -24.47 54.85 -22.74
C CYS A 221 -25.52 53.73 -22.72
N ASN A 222 -26.45 53.73 -23.69
CA ASN A 222 -27.47 52.70 -23.86
C ASN A 222 -26.87 51.31 -24.12
N ASN A 223 -25.88 51.20 -25.02
CA ASN A 223 -25.19 49.94 -25.29
C ASN A 223 -24.42 49.42 -24.07
N SER A 224 -23.78 50.31 -23.31
CA SER A 224 -23.09 49.94 -22.07
C SER A 224 -24.09 49.48 -21.01
N SER A 225 -25.26 50.13 -20.91
CA SER A 225 -26.34 49.73 -20.01
C SER A 225 -26.89 48.34 -20.35
N LEU A 226 -27.19 48.08 -21.62
CA LEU A 226 -27.62 46.75 -22.09
C LEU A 226 -26.56 45.69 -21.78
N LYS A 227 -25.27 46.03 -21.95
CA LYS A 227 -24.19 45.08 -21.67
C LYS A 227 -24.09 44.76 -20.18
N ILE A 228 -24.29 45.76 -19.32
CA ILE A 228 -24.34 45.56 -17.87
C ILE A 228 -25.51 44.64 -17.52
N GLU A 229 -26.68 44.85 -18.10
CA GLU A 229 -27.86 44.01 -17.87
C GLU A 229 -27.64 42.56 -18.31
N GLU A 230 -27.06 42.33 -19.49
CA GLU A 230 -26.66 40.99 -19.96
C GLU A 230 -25.69 40.28 -18.99
N LEU A 231 -24.69 41.02 -18.48
CA LEU A 231 -23.72 40.46 -17.55
C LEU A 231 -24.35 40.16 -16.19
N GLN A 232 -25.29 40.99 -15.72
CA GLN A 232 -26.06 40.75 -14.51
C GLN A 232 -26.96 39.52 -14.66
N GLU A 233 -27.61 39.34 -15.81
CA GLU A 233 -28.40 38.15 -16.15
C GLU A 233 -27.53 36.88 -16.11
N ALA A 234 -26.36 36.94 -16.76
CA ALA A 234 -25.41 35.83 -16.80
C ALA A 234 -24.85 35.49 -15.41
N LEU A 235 -24.58 36.51 -14.58
CA LEU A 235 -24.15 36.33 -13.19
C LEU A 235 -25.25 35.63 -12.37
N ARG A 236 -26.50 36.13 -12.41
CA ARG A 236 -27.64 35.49 -11.72
C ARG A 236 -27.81 34.03 -12.13
N LYS A 237 -27.70 33.74 -13.43
CA LYS A 237 -27.76 32.37 -13.94
C LYS A 237 -26.64 31.49 -13.37
N LYS A 238 -25.41 32.02 -13.28
CA LYS A 238 -24.27 31.30 -12.70
C LYS A 238 -24.42 31.07 -11.19
N GLU A 239 -24.98 32.01 -10.47
CA GLU A 239 -25.31 31.85 -9.04
C GLU A 239 -26.33 30.74 -8.82
N GLU A 240 -27.37 30.65 -9.66
CA GLU A 240 -28.37 29.58 -9.58
C GLU A 240 -27.77 28.21 -9.96
N GLU A 241 -26.91 28.15 -10.99
CA GLU A 241 -26.14 26.93 -11.32
C GLU A 241 -25.25 26.49 -10.14
N MET A 242 -24.59 27.43 -9.46
CA MET A 242 -23.75 27.18 -8.30
C MET A 242 -24.56 26.63 -7.13
N LYS A 243 -25.72 27.23 -6.84
CA LYS A 243 -26.64 26.76 -5.81
C LYS A 243 -27.15 25.33 -6.07
N GLN A 244 -27.52 25.02 -7.31
CA GLN A 244 -27.92 23.66 -7.68
C GLN A 244 -26.77 22.65 -7.52
N MET A 245 -25.54 23.05 -7.82
CA MET A 245 -24.36 22.22 -7.59
C MET A 245 -24.11 22.00 -6.09
N GLU A 246 -24.22 23.04 -5.26
CA GLU A 246 -24.11 22.92 -3.80
C GLU A 246 -25.16 21.96 -3.22
N GLU A 247 -26.41 22.05 -3.67
CA GLU A 247 -27.47 21.12 -3.25
C GLU A 247 -27.17 19.67 -3.65
N ARG A 248 -26.62 19.44 -4.84
CA ARG A 248 -26.17 18.12 -5.28
C ARG A 248 -25.02 17.61 -4.42
N TYR A 249 -24.02 18.45 -4.14
CA TYR A 249 -22.91 18.11 -3.25
C TYR A 249 -23.40 17.77 -1.84
N LYS A 250 -24.35 18.53 -1.30
CA LYS A 250 -24.98 18.26 -0.01
C LYS A 250 -25.67 16.89 0.01
N LYS A 251 -26.41 16.53 -1.05
CA LYS A 251 -27.02 15.20 -1.19
C LYS A 251 -25.98 14.08 -1.22
N TYR A 252 -24.88 14.26 -1.96
CA TYR A 252 -23.78 13.27 -1.99
C TYR A 252 -23.10 13.12 -0.63
N LEU A 253 -22.85 14.23 0.07
CA LEU A 253 -22.31 14.22 1.42
C LEU A 253 -23.23 13.48 2.40
N GLU A 254 -24.53 13.75 2.38
CA GLU A 254 -25.48 13.04 3.25
C GLU A 254 -25.57 11.55 2.91
N LYS A 255 -25.52 11.19 1.63
CA LYS A 255 -25.46 9.78 1.20
C LYS A 255 -24.18 9.10 1.71
N ALA A 256 -23.02 9.75 1.59
CA ALA A 256 -21.76 9.25 2.11
C ALA A 256 -21.79 9.08 3.63
N LYS A 257 -22.30 10.09 4.36
CA LYS A 257 -22.51 9.99 5.82
C LYS A 257 -23.42 8.83 6.19
N SER A 258 -24.49 8.59 5.43
CA SER A 258 -25.39 7.46 5.65
C SER A 258 -24.70 6.12 5.48
N VAL A 259 -23.91 5.96 4.41
CA VAL A 259 -23.11 4.75 4.18
C VAL A 259 -22.11 4.54 5.31
N ILE A 260 -21.43 5.60 5.76
CA ILE A 260 -20.52 5.52 6.91
C ILE A 260 -21.25 5.06 8.17
N ARG A 261 -22.43 5.62 8.48
CA ARG A 261 -23.24 5.19 9.63
C ARG A 261 -23.62 3.71 9.57
N THR A 262 -23.93 3.18 8.39
CA THR A 262 -24.25 1.75 8.22
C THR A 262 -23.01 0.84 8.30
N LEU A 263 -21.84 1.38 7.99
CA LEU A 263 -20.57 0.64 8.03
C LEU A 263 -19.87 0.74 9.40
N ASP A 264 -20.23 1.71 10.24
CA ASP A 264 -19.66 1.87 11.59
C ASP A 264 -20.25 0.82 12.55
N PRO A 265 -19.45 -0.17 13.00
CA PRO A 265 -19.93 -1.25 13.86
C PRO A 265 -20.47 -0.77 15.21
N LYS A 266 -20.13 0.46 15.64
CA LYS A 266 -20.56 1.02 16.93
C LYS A 266 -21.96 1.64 16.90
N GLN A 267 -22.50 1.97 15.72
CA GLN A 267 -23.79 2.68 15.59
C GLN A 267 -24.95 1.80 15.13
N ASN A 268 -24.69 0.57 14.67
CA ASN A 268 -25.71 -0.37 14.22
C ASN A 268 -26.37 -1.10 15.40
N GLN A 269 -27.32 -0.45 16.08
CA GLN A 269 -28.00 -0.99 17.27
C GLN A 269 -28.79 -2.30 17.01
N GLY A 270 -29.07 -2.64 15.75
CA GLY A 270 -29.74 -3.89 15.37
C GLY A 270 -28.84 -5.14 15.40
N ALA A 271 -27.52 -4.99 15.26
CA ALA A 271 -26.57 -6.11 15.22
C ALA A 271 -25.95 -6.45 16.59
N ALA A 272 -26.18 -5.61 17.60
CA ALA A 272 -25.64 -5.77 18.95
C ALA A 272 -25.98 -7.12 19.63
N PRO A 273 -27.23 -7.63 19.60
CA PRO A 273 -27.55 -8.90 20.26
C PRO A 273 -26.94 -10.12 19.56
N GLU A 274 -26.88 -10.11 18.22
CA GLU A 274 -26.28 -11.20 17.44
C GLU A 274 -24.75 -11.25 17.62
N ILE A 275 -24.09 -10.09 17.58
CA ILE A 275 -22.66 -9.98 17.86
C ILE A 275 -22.34 -10.42 19.28
N GLN A 276 -23.20 -10.09 20.26
CA GLN A 276 -23.01 -10.53 21.64
C GLN A 276 -23.20 -12.04 21.80
N ALA A 277 -24.18 -12.64 21.12
CA ALA A 277 -24.38 -14.08 21.10
C ALA A 277 -23.18 -14.81 20.48
N LEU A 278 -22.64 -14.31 19.36
CA LEU A 278 -21.44 -14.86 18.72
C LEU A 278 -20.19 -14.73 19.61
N LYS A 279 -20.04 -13.61 20.33
CA LYS A 279 -18.96 -13.45 21.32
C LYS A 279 -19.05 -14.47 22.45
N ASN A 280 -20.27 -14.71 22.96
CA ASN A 280 -20.48 -15.71 24.01
C ASN A 280 -20.15 -17.12 23.50
N GLN A 281 -20.58 -17.46 22.28
CA GLN A 281 -20.25 -18.74 21.65
C GLN A 281 -18.74 -18.92 21.45
N LEU A 282 -18.03 -17.87 21.02
CA LEU A 282 -16.59 -17.90 20.85
C LEU A 282 -15.88 -18.16 22.20
N GLN A 283 -16.31 -17.45 23.25
CA GLN A 283 -15.76 -17.65 24.59
C GLN A 283 -15.98 -19.09 25.11
N GLU A 284 -17.12 -19.69 24.79
CA GLU A 284 -17.42 -21.07 25.18
C GLU A 284 -16.59 -22.10 24.39
N ARG A 285 -16.36 -21.84 23.09
CA ARG A 285 -15.44 -22.63 22.27
C ARG A 285 -14.01 -22.53 22.79
N ASP A 286 -13.55 -21.35 23.18
CA ASP A 286 -12.23 -21.17 23.77
C ASP A 286 -12.09 -21.97 25.08
N ARG A 287 -13.09 -21.93 25.97
CA ARG A 287 -13.09 -22.76 27.18
C ARG A 287 -13.03 -24.26 26.87
N MET A 288 -13.76 -24.71 25.85
CA MET A 288 -13.73 -26.09 25.38
C MET A 288 -12.34 -26.48 24.86
N PHE A 289 -11.70 -25.62 24.06
CA PHE A 289 -10.34 -25.86 23.59
C PHE A 289 -9.35 -26.00 24.74
N HIS A 290 -9.38 -25.11 25.73
CA HIS A 290 -8.52 -25.22 26.91
C HIS A 290 -8.75 -26.52 27.68
N SER A 291 -10.01 -26.97 27.80
CA SER A 291 -10.32 -28.26 28.43
C SER A 291 -9.78 -29.44 27.64
N LEU A 292 -9.94 -29.42 26.30
CA LEU A 292 -9.45 -30.49 25.44
C LEU A 292 -7.92 -30.56 25.41
N GLU A 293 -7.24 -29.42 25.40
CA GLU A 293 -5.77 -29.35 25.50
C GLU A 293 -5.28 -29.96 26.82
N LYS A 294 -5.97 -29.68 27.94
CA LYS A 294 -5.65 -30.26 29.24
C LYS A 294 -5.82 -31.78 29.26
N GLU A 295 -6.92 -32.29 28.72
CA GLU A 295 -7.16 -33.74 28.62
C GLU A 295 -6.18 -34.42 27.66
N TYR A 296 -5.80 -33.75 26.57
CA TYR A 296 -4.78 -34.23 25.65
C TYR A 296 -3.42 -34.36 26.34
N GLU A 297 -2.98 -33.34 27.07
CA GLU A 297 -1.68 -33.37 27.76
C GLU A 297 -1.65 -34.42 28.87
N LYS A 298 -2.77 -34.62 29.57
CA LYS A 298 -2.94 -35.71 30.54
C LYS A 298 -2.83 -37.08 29.89
N THR A 299 -3.52 -37.28 28.76
CA THR A 299 -3.50 -38.54 28.00
C THR A 299 -2.10 -38.83 27.45
N LYS A 300 -1.40 -37.79 26.98
CA LYS A 300 -0.01 -37.90 26.52
C LYS A 300 0.92 -38.29 27.67
N SER A 301 0.81 -37.63 28.82
CA SER A 301 1.60 -37.95 30.01
C SER A 301 1.37 -39.39 30.49
N GLN A 302 0.12 -39.87 30.43
CA GLN A 302 -0.22 -41.26 30.74
C GLN A 302 0.46 -42.23 29.77
N ARG A 303 0.39 -41.96 28.45
CA ARG A 303 1.06 -42.80 27.44
C ARG A 303 2.56 -42.88 27.64
N GLU A 304 3.22 -41.75 27.92
CA GLU A 304 4.66 -41.71 28.21
C GLU A 304 5.02 -42.53 29.47
N MET A 305 4.13 -42.55 30.48
CA MET A 305 4.30 -43.39 31.66
C MET A 305 4.14 -44.87 31.35
N GLU A 306 3.13 -45.24 30.57
CA GLU A 306 2.91 -46.61 30.10
C GLU A 306 4.10 -47.12 29.27
N GLU A 307 4.63 -46.30 28.36
CA GLU A 307 5.83 -46.62 27.59
C GLU A 307 7.05 -46.88 28.49
N LYS A 308 7.25 -46.07 29.54
CA LYS A 308 8.33 -46.29 30.52
C LYS A 308 8.18 -47.62 31.28
N PHE A 309 6.95 -47.98 31.65
CA PHE A 309 6.68 -49.27 32.29
C PHE A 309 6.96 -50.43 31.34
N ILE A 310 6.51 -50.34 30.09
CA ILE A 310 6.78 -51.36 29.07
C ILE A 310 8.30 -51.51 28.88
N VAL A 311 9.04 -50.42 28.65
CA VAL A 311 10.50 -50.47 28.45
C VAL A 311 11.20 -51.13 29.64
N SER A 312 10.78 -50.79 30.87
CA SER A 312 11.35 -51.35 32.10
C SER A 312 11.04 -52.85 32.25
N ALA A 313 9.80 -53.27 31.95
CA ALA A 313 9.42 -54.68 31.96
C ALA A 313 10.21 -55.51 30.94
N TRP A 314 10.39 -54.98 29.72
CA TRP A 314 11.19 -55.62 28.67
C TRP A 314 12.67 -55.72 29.04
N TYR A 315 13.25 -54.66 29.61
CA TYR A 315 14.62 -54.67 30.10
C TYR A 315 14.83 -55.75 31.19
N ASN A 316 13.95 -55.79 32.19
CA ASN A 316 14.01 -56.77 33.27
C ASN A 316 13.83 -58.21 32.76
N MET A 317 12.92 -58.43 31.81
CA MET A 317 12.72 -59.72 31.17
C MET A 317 13.97 -60.14 30.37
N GLY A 318 14.54 -59.21 29.59
CA GLY A 318 15.80 -59.44 28.85
C GLY A 318 16.95 -59.80 29.79
N MET A 319 17.12 -59.09 30.90
CA MET A 319 18.12 -59.39 31.92
C MET A 319 17.91 -60.77 32.55
N THR A 320 16.66 -61.14 32.84
CA THR A 320 16.31 -62.45 33.40
C THR A 320 16.65 -63.58 32.41
N LEU A 321 16.31 -63.41 31.14
CA LEU A 321 16.64 -64.38 30.09
C LEU A 321 18.15 -64.48 29.85
N HIS A 322 18.87 -63.36 29.83
CA HIS A 322 20.33 -63.35 29.73
C HIS A 322 21.00 -64.05 30.90
N LYS A 323 20.53 -63.80 32.13
CA LYS A 323 21.00 -64.46 33.34
C LYS A 323 20.75 -65.97 33.26
N LYS A 324 19.53 -66.40 32.91
CA LYS A 324 19.19 -67.81 32.73
C LYS A 324 20.06 -68.47 31.66
N ALA A 325 20.26 -67.83 30.51
CA ALA A 325 21.12 -68.37 29.47
C ALA A 325 22.61 -68.46 29.90
N ALA A 326 23.07 -67.56 30.76
CA ALA A 326 24.41 -67.63 31.34
C ALA A 326 24.52 -68.78 32.36
N GLU A 327 23.51 -68.95 33.21
CA GLU A 327 23.39 -70.07 34.16
C GLU A 327 23.34 -71.41 33.43
N ASP A 328 22.57 -71.53 32.34
CA ASP A 328 22.51 -72.75 31.51
C ASP A 328 23.87 -73.08 30.88
N ARG A 329 24.63 -72.07 30.43
CA ARG A 329 26.02 -72.27 29.95
C ARG A 329 26.92 -72.76 31.07
N LEU A 330 26.82 -72.18 32.26
CA LEU A 330 27.61 -72.60 33.43
C LEU A 330 27.22 -74.02 33.91
N ALA A 331 25.92 -74.36 33.91
CA ALA A 331 25.41 -75.68 34.26
C ALA A 331 25.81 -76.75 33.23
N SER A 332 25.82 -76.40 31.95
CA SER A 332 26.37 -77.24 30.87
C SER A 332 27.90 -77.42 30.99
N THR A 333 28.59 -76.62 31.80
CA THR A 333 30.02 -76.75 32.08
C THR A 333 30.28 -77.65 33.31
N GLY A 334 29.37 -78.58 33.61
CA GLY A 334 29.52 -79.61 34.64
C GLY A 334 30.62 -80.67 34.37
N SER A 335 31.35 -80.58 33.27
CA SER A 335 32.63 -81.29 33.12
C SER A 335 33.77 -80.29 33.27
N GLY A 336 34.23 -80.11 34.52
CA GLY A 336 35.38 -79.26 34.89
C GLY A 336 36.69 -79.71 34.25
N GLN A 337 36.83 -79.53 32.94
CA GLN A 337 38.01 -79.85 32.17
C GLN A 337 38.51 -78.55 31.54
N SER A 338 39.67 -78.08 31.99
CA SER A 338 40.33 -76.94 31.36
C SER A 338 40.68 -77.28 29.90
N PHE A 339 40.78 -76.26 29.05
CA PHE A 339 41.18 -76.40 27.65
C PHE A 339 42.44 -77.27 27.48
N LEU A 340 43.40 -77.15 28.41
CA LEU A 340 44.62 -77.96 28.47
C LEU A 340 44.36 -79.44 28.77
N ALA A 341 43.33 -79.78 29.54
CA ALA A 341 42.97 -81.17 29.82
C ALA A 341 42.32 -81.85 28.60
N ARG A 342 41.54 -81.10 27.82
CA ARG A 342 40.95 -81.58 26.55
C ARG A 342 42.03 -81.84 25.48
N GLN A 343 43.12 -81.06 25.47
CA GLN A 343 44.25 -81.26 24.55
C GLN A 343 45.11 -82.51 24.89
N ARG A 344 45.17 -82.91 26.18
CA ARG A 344 45.93 -84.11 26.62
C ARG A 344 45.25 -85.43 26.27
N GLN A 345 43.92 -85.47 26.18
CA GLN A 345 43.20 -86.68 25.78
C GLN A 345 43.36 -86.98 24.27
N ALA A 346 43.42 -85.94 23.43
CA ALA A 346 43.64 -86.10 21.99
C ALA A 346 45.02 -86.70 21.65
N THR A 347 46.03 -86.49 22.50
CA THR A 347 47.40 -87.02 22.29
C THR A 347 47.60 -88.42 22.90
N SER A 348 46.80 -88.81 23.89
CA SER A 348 46.91 -90.13 24.54
C SER A 348 46.33 -91.27 23.68
N THR A 349 45.30 -91.00 22.88
CA THR A 349 44.66 -91.99 21.99
C THR A 349 45.57 -92.48 20.84
N ARG A 350 46.74 -91.84 20.60
CA ARG A 350 47.69 -92.25 19.55
C ARG A 350 48.79 -93.22 19.99
N ARG A 351 48.88 -93.59 21.28
CA ARG A 351 49.87 -94.56 21.80
C ARG A 351 49.21 -95.63 22.66
N SER A 352 48.64 -96.66 22.04
CA SER A 352 48.55 -98.00 22.66
C SER A 352 48.39 -99.06 21.60
N TYR A 353 49.47 -99.81 21.35
CA TYR A 353 49.47 -101.12 20.72
C TYR A 353 49.11 -102.17 21.78
N PRO A 354 48.20 -103.12 21.49
CA PRO A 354 48.09 -104.35 22.28
C PRO A 354 48.50 -105.56 21.44
N GLY A 355 49.62 -106.18 21.81
CA GLY A 355 50.00 -107.51 21.37
C GLY A 355 49.51 -108.58 22.35
N HIS A 356 48.78 -109.55 21.79
CA HIS A 356 48.86 -111.00 22.04
C HIS A 356 48.05 -111.66 23.20
N VAL A 357 47.06 -112.48 22.75
CA VAL A 357 46.47 -113.79 23.23
C VAL A 357 45.90 -113.89 24.66
N GLN A 358 44.82 -114.66 24.95
CA GLN A 358 44.47 -116.03 24.53
C GLN A 358 43.00 -116.41 24.97
N PRO A 359 42.54 -117.68 24.93
CA PRO A 359 41.68 -118.32 23.91
C PRO A 359 40.23 -118.65 24.38
N ALA A 360 39.35 -119.12 23.47
CA ALA A 360 38.27 -120.07 23.81
C ALA A 360 37.60 -120.69 22.55
N THR A 361 37.87 -121.99 22.37
CA THR A 361 37.02 -123.09 21.86
C THR A 361 35.74 -122.80 21.08
N ALA A 362 35.70 -123.37 19.88
CA ALA A 362 34.52 -123.61 19.04
C ALA A 362 34.04 -125.08 19.16
N SER A 363 32.74 -125.29 19.09
CA SER A 363 32.01 -126.52 18.68
C SER A 363 30.54 -126.12 18.61
N ASP A 364 29.67 -126.54 17.70
CA ASP A 364 29.74 -127.11 16.36
C ASP A 364 28.29 -126.96 15.83
N VAL A 365 28.11 -126.71 14.53
CA VAL A 365 26.79 -126.80 13.86
C VAL A 365 26.90 -127.81 12.73
N VAL A 366 26.30 -128.97 12.98
CA VAL A 366 25.64 -129.92 12.06
C VAL A 366 25.88 -129.71 10.55
N ALA A 367 26.60 -130.66 9.94
CA ALA A 367 26.11 -131.55 8.87
C ALA A 367 27.17 -132.61 8.54
#